data_AF-G2YML0-F1
#
_entry.id   AF-G2YML0-F1
#
_cell.length_a   1.000
_cell.length_b   1.000
_cell.length_c   1.000
_cell.angle_alpha   90.00
_cell.angle_beta   90.00
_cell.angle_gamma   90.00
#
_symmetry.space_group_name_H-M   'P 1'
#
loop_
_entity.id
_entity.type
_entity.pdbx_description
1 polymer ?
#
loop_
_entity_poly.entity_id
_entity_poly.type
_entity_poly.pdbx_seq_one_letter_code
_entity_poly.pdbx_strand_id
1 'polypeptide(L)' 'MTTTGIASKRLGKELNKIHQSLPPGITLVSAEDFKEWLVDICVLDSNPLYQGETYRIKLVFTPNYPIGPLGPGNVFQRG' A
#
# COMPACT_ATOMS: atom_id res chain seq x y z
N MET A 1 -13.30 17.80 -15.84
CA MET A 1 -11.92 17.68 -16.36
C MET A 1 -11.37 16.35 -15.88
N THR A 2 -11.25 15.35 -16.74
CA THR A 2 -10.62 14.07 -16.38
C THR A 2 -9.11 14.29 -16.27
N THR A 3 -8.57 14.25 -15.05
CA THR A 3 -7.15 14.42 -14.73
C THR A 3 -6.35 13.17 -15.14
N THR A 4 -6.26 12.94 -16.45
CA THR A 4 -5.54 11.80 -17.02
C THR A 4 -4.04 11.94 -16.74
N GLY A 5 -3.51 11.16 -15.79
CA GLY A 5 -2.06 10.93 -15.62
C GLY A 5 -1.41 11.42 -14.32
N ILE A 6 -2.12 12.09 -13.40
CA ILE A 6 -1.52 12.51 -12.11
C ILE A 6 -1.32 11.31 -11.19
N ALA A 7 -2.32 10.43 -11.07
CA ALA A 7 -2.28 9.26 -10.21
C ALA A 7 -1.11 8.33 -10.57
N SER A 8 -0.97 7.92 -11.84
CA SER A 8 0.11 7.03 -12.28
C SER A 8 1.50 7.64 -12.07
N LYS A 9 1.67 8.95 -12.35
CA LYS A 9 2.95 9.65 -12.08
C LYS A 9 3.28 9.68 -10.59
N ARG A 10 2.27 9.87 -9.73
CA ARG A 10 2.46 9.85 -8.28
C ARG A 10 2.81 8.44 -7.79
N LEU A 11 2.07 7.43 -8.22
CA LEU A 11 2.27 6.04 -7.83
C LEU A 11 3.63 5.51 -8.30
N GLY A 12 4.08 5.87 -9.51
CA GLY A 12 5.44 5.53 -9.95
C GLY A 12 6.54 6.12 -9.06
N LYS A 13 6.35 7.35 -8.55
CA LYS A 13 7.29 7.95 -7.59
C LYS A 13 7.28 7.23 -6.24
N GLU A 14 6.11 6.83 -5.74
CA GLU A 14 6.02 6.08 -4.48
C GLU A 14 6.64 4.68 -4.62
N LEU A 15 6.38 3.99 -5.74
CA LEU A 15 6.95 2.66 -6.02
C LEU A 15 8.49 2.70 -6.08
N ASN A 16 9.05 3.73 -6.71
CA ASN A 16 10.50 3.93 -6.74
C ASN A 16 11.09 4.14 -5.35
N LYS A 17 10.39 4.85 -4.44
CA LYS A 17 10.85 5.01 -3.05
C LYS A 17 10.76 3.70 -2.27
N ILE A 18 9.70 2.91 -2.49
CA ILE A 18 9.54 1.60 -1.89
C ILE A 18 10.71 0.67 -2.26
N HIS A 19 11.11 0.68 -3.54
CA HIS A 19 12.29 -0.08 -3.98
C HIS A 19 13.61 0.41 -3.40
N GLN A 20 13.70 1.68 -2.98
CA GLN A 20 14.90 2.22 -2.33
C GLN A 20 14.97 1.83 -0.85
N SER A 21 13.84 1.96 -0.14
CA SER A 21 13.76 1.60 1.27
C SER A 21 12.31 1.44 1.71
N LEU A 22 12.04 0.36 2.45
CA LEU A 22 10.81 0.20 3.22
C LEU A 22 11.12 0.33 4.72
N PRO A 23 10.18 0.88 5.51
CA PRO A 23 10.27 0.82 6.96
C PRO A 23 10.34 -0.64 7.46
N PRO A 24 11.00 -0.90 8.60
CA PRO A 24 10.99 -2.21 9.22
C PRO A 24 9.57 -2.74 9.43
N GLY A 25 9.37 -4.02 9.19
CA GLY A 25 8.06 -4.66 9.33
C GLY A 25 7.10 -4.39 8.17
N ILE A 26 7.48 -3.64 7.14
CA ILE A 26 6.66 -3.46 5.94
C ILE A 26 7.30 -4.20 4.76
N THR A 27 6.50 -5.01 4.08
CA THR A 27 6.94 -5.73 2.87
C THR A 27 5.96 -5.45 1.73
N LEU A 28 6.47 -4.99 0.59
CA LEU A 28 5.67 -4.93 -0.64
C LEU A 28 5.57 -6.33 -1.24
N VAL A 29 4.34 -6.86 -1.31
CA VAL A 29 4.06 -8.20 -1.84
C VAL A 29 3.80 -8.15 -3.33
N SER A 30 2.99 -7.19 -3.79
CA SER A 30 2.69 -6.99 -5.21
C SER A 30 2.33 -5.54 -5.50
N ALA A 31 2.76 -5.05 -6.66
CA ALA A 31 2.45 -3.74 -7.24
C ALA A 31 2.57 -3.79 -8.76
N GLU A 32 1.98 -4.83 -9.37
CA GLU A 32 2.07 -5.09 -10.82
C GLU A 32 1.45 -3.96 -11.66
N ASP A 33 0.48 -3.24 -11.10
CA ASP A 33 -0.12 -2.07 -11.74
C ASP A 33 -0.24 -0.87 -10.78
N PHE A 34 -0.76 0.24 -11.29
CA PHE A 34 -1.03 1.45 -10.50
C PHE A 34 -2.48 1.52 -10.02
N LYS A 35 -3.11 0.37 -9.78
CA LYS A 35 -4.48 0.25 -9.27
C LYS A 35 -4.53 -0.52 -7.97
N GLU A 36 -3.82 -1.64 -7.86
CA GLU A 36 -3.92 -2.51 -6.69
C GLU A 36 -2.55 -2.95 -6.18
N TRP A 37 -2.23 -2.58 -4.94
CA TRP A 37 -1.00 -3.02 -4.27
C TRP A 37 -1.34 -3.91 -3.08
N LEU A 38 -0.50 -4.92 -2.85
CA LEU A 38 -0.54 -5.79 -1.67
C LEU A 38 0.68 -5.51 -0.81
N VAL A 39 0.45 -5.21 0.47
CA VAL A 39 1.49 -4.85 1.43
C VAL A 39 1.29 -5.64 2.69
N ASP A 40 2.35 -6.26 3.20
CA ASP A 40 2.35 -6.92 4.50
C ASP A 40 2.90 -5.95 5.55
N ILE A 41 2.22 -5.91 6.71
CA ILE A 41 2.65 -5.18 7.90
C ILE A 41 2.82 -6.19 9.04
N CYS A 42 4.04 -6.34 9.51
CA CYS A 42 4.42 -7.08 10.70
C CYS A 42 4.42 -6.14 11.91
N VAL A 43 3.72 -6.55 12.96
CA VAL A 43 3.64 -5.79 14.20
C VAL A 43 4.93 -6.01 14.99
N LEU A 44 5.77 -4.97 15.01
CA LEU A 44 7.08 -4.98 15.67
C LEU A 44 7.03 -4.49 17.12
N ASP A 45 5.90 -3.99 17.58
CA ASP A 45 5.76 -3.53 18.95
C ASP A 45 5.71 -4.71 19.93
N SER A 46 5.97 -4.42 21.20
CA SER A 46 5.89 -5.43 22.27
C SER A 46 4.45 -5.65 22.75
N ASN A 47 3.44 -5.34 21.93
CA ASN A 47 2.05 -5.53 22.32
C ASN A 47 1.71 -7.02 22.26
N PRO A 48 1.47 -7.69 23.40
CA PRO A 48 1.37 -9.15 23.47
C PRO A 48 0.19 -9.75 22.68
N LEU A 49 -0.79 -8.93 22.27
CA LEU A 49 -1.92 -9.39 21.45
C LEU A 49 -1.57 -9.58 19.97
N TYR A 50 -0.58 -8.85 19.47
CA TYR A 50 -0.30 -8.76 18.04
C TYR A 50 1.19 -8.86 17.69
N GLN A 51 2.09 -8.90 18.68
CA GLN A 51 3.52 -8.96 18.47
C GLN A 51 3.92 -10.11 17.54
N GLY A 52 4.61 -9.77 16.45
CA GLY A 52 5.07 -10.72 15.44
C GLY A 52 4.00 -11.18 14.44
N GLU A 53 2.74 -10.77 14.61
CA GLU A 53 1.68 -11.04 13.64
C GLU A 53 1.88 -10.21 12.38
N THR A 54 1.59 -10.82 11.23
CA THR A 54 1.66 -10.16 9.92
C THR A 54 0.25 -10.02 9.34
N TYR A 55 -0.04 -8.84 8.83
CA TYR A 55 -1.31 -8.50 8.21
C TYR A 55 -1.08 -8.03 6.79
N ARG A 56 -1.80 -8.64 5.86
CA ARG A 56 -1.83 -8.21 4.46
C ARG A 56 -2.91 -7.16 4.26
N ILE A 57 -2.51 -6.05 3.67
CA ILE A 57 -3.38 -4.95 3.28
C ILE A 57 -3.42 -4.89 1.76
N LYS A 58 -4.64 -4.86 1.22
CA LYS A 58 -4.88 -4.49 -0.16
C LYS A 58 -5.12 -2.98 -0.24
N LEU A 59 -4.36 -2.27 -1.08
CA LEU A 59 -4.55 -0.86 -1.38
C LEU A 59 -5.10 -0.72 -2.80
N VAL A 60 -6.28 -0.13 -2.94
CA VAL A 60 -6.92 0.14 -4.24
C VAL A 60 -6.89 1.64 -4.54
N PHE A 61 -6.15 2.04 -5.57
CA PHE A 61 -5.99 3.43 -5.99
C PHE A 61 -7.04 3.84 -7.01
N THR A 62 -7.60 5.04 -6.80
CA THR A 62 -8.54 5.65 -7.73
C THR A 62 -7.82 6.66 -8.64
N PRO A 63 -8.39 7.01 -9.81
CA PRO A 63 -7.81 8.06 -10.67
C PRO A 63 -7.68 9.43 -9.99
N ASN A 64 -8.42 9.67 -8.90
CA ASN A 64 -8.35 10.91 -8.14
C ASN A 64 -7.23 10.93 -7.10
N TYR A 65 -6.46 9.84 -6.98
CA TYR A 65 -5.27 9.80 -6.14
C TYR A 65 -4.23 10.83 -6.63
N PRO A 66 -3.59 11.61 -5.75
CA PRO A 66 -3.58 11.51 -4.27
C PRO A 66 -4.62 12.38 -3.55
N ILE A 67 -5.52 13.05 -4.26
CA ILE A 67 -6.41 14.08 -3.72
C ILE A 67 -7.71 13.47 -3.15
N GLY A 68 -8.13 12.31 -3.67
CA GLY A 68 -9.30 11.58 -3.21
C GLY A 68 -9.00 10.40 -2.28
N PRO A 69 -10.04 9.85 -1.62
CA PRO A 69 -9.91 8.64 -0.83
C PRO A 69 -9.50 7.45 -1.70
N LEU A 70 -8.92 6.43 -1.05
CA LEU A 70 -8.68 5.13 -1.67
C LEU A 70 -10.02 4.43 -1.98
N GLY A 71 -9.98 3.47 -2.90
CA GLY A 71 -11.17 2.74 -3.35
C GLY A 71 -11.73 1.80 -2.27
N PRO A 72 -12.99 1.34 -2.43
CA PRO A 72 -13.69 0.50 -1.44
C PRO A 72 -13.13 -0.93 -1.29
N GLY A 73 -12.12 -1.33 -2.08
CA GLY A 73 -11.53 -2.67 -2.06
C GLY A 73 -10.39 -2.87 -1.06
N ASN A 74 -10.21 -1.95 -0.11
CA ASN A 74 -9.16 -2.10 0.90
C ASN A 74 -9.59 -3.10 1.96
N VAL A 75 -8.87 -4.21 2.07
CA VAL A 75 -9.17 -5.30 3.00
C VAL A 75 -7.94 -5.61 3.84
N PHE A 76 -8.15 -5.84 5.14
CA PHE A 76 -7.16 -6.37 6.07
C PHE A 76 -7.37 -7.87 6.20
N GLN A 77 -6.34 -8.66 5.94
CA GLN A 77 -6.35 -10.11 6.10
C GLN A 77 -5.16 -10.50 6.98
N ARG A 78 -5.31 -11.52 7.84
CA ARG A 78 -4.12 -12.16 8.45
C ARG A 78 -3.36 -12.87 7.32
N GLY A 79 -2.08 -12.53 7.20
CA GLY A 79 -1.18 -13.04 6.16
C GLY A 79 -0.21 -14.06 6.74
#